data_AF-A0A9X4HCQ7-F1
#
_entry.id   AF-A0A9X4HCQ7-F1
#
_cell.length_a   1.000
_cell.length_b   1.000
_cell.length_c   1.000
_cell.angle_alpha   90.00
_cell.angle_beta   90.00
_cell.angle_gamma   90.00
#
_symmetry.space_group_name_H-M   'P 1'
#
loop_
_entity.id
_entity.type
_entity.pdbx_description
1 polymer ?
#
loop_
_entity_poly.entity_id
_entity_poly.type
_entity_poly.pdbx_seq_one_letter_code
_entity_poly.pdbx_strand_id
1 'polypeptide(L)'
;MSPESHPQVIVKTVTSENGDMNHCLVMVGGATFEAHFNQSSTALRDMVLDATDVSLSVEEMMMVTRASRSQMEREAERLKQALIGMPRGTVATLRDGLYFWIDGRGNLLWVEWVEPGCSDAKEVTPGFITCIGEIDTEELFAVAEAIRIWFQSPSTIHVDTTWLELAESSLHT
;
A
#
# COMPACT_ATOMS: atom_id res chain seq x y z
N MET A 1 -3.56 13.05 44.79
CA MET A 1 -3.09 12.27 43.64
C MET A 1 -3.46 13.05 42.40
N SER A 2 -2.48 13.63 41.73
CA SER A 2 -2.70 14.27 40.43
C SER A 2 -3.09 13.19 39.43
N PRO A 3 -3.98 13.45 38.45
CA PRO A 3 -4.24 12.47 37.40
C PRO A 3 -2.91 12.19 36.71
N GLU A 4 -2.47 10.92 36.71
CA GLU A 4 -1.31 10.49 35.95
C GLU A 4 -1.56 10.88 34.49
N SER A 5 -0.84 11.91 34.04
CA SER A 5 -0.89 12.32 32.64
C SER A 5 -0.37 11.17 31.81
N HIS A 6 -1.24 10.54 31.04
CA HIS A 6 -0.84 9.57 30.02
C HIS A 6 0.34 10.18 29.24
N PRO A 7 1.49 9.49 29.14
CA PRO A 7 2.65 10.04 28.46
C PRO A 7 2.26 10.46 27.05
N GLN A 8 2.67 11.67 26.66
CA GLN A 8 2.39 12.15 25.31
C GLN A 8 3.16 11.29 24.31
N VAL A 9 2.42 10.69 23.37
CA VAL A 9 2.98 9.97 22.23
C VAL A 9 3.03 10.92 21.04
N ILE A 10 4.17 10.94 20.34
CA ILE A 10 4.34 11.69 19.10
C ILE A 10 4.79 10.73 18.02
N VAL A 11 4.05 10.67 16.92
CA VAL A 11 4.41 9.89 15.73
C VAL A 11 4.89 10.85 14.65
N LYS A 12 6.09 10.62 14.12
CA LYS A 12 6.69 11.46 13.08
C LYS A 12 7.14 10.60 11.90
N THR A 13 6.61 10.87 10.71
CA THR A 13 7.09 10.24 9.47
C THR A 13 8.52 10.66 9.16
N VAL A 14 9.36 9.69 8.79
CA VAL A 14 10.71 9.94 8.29
C VAL A 14 10.70 9.81 6.77
N THR A 15 11.12 10.88 6.11
CA THR A 15 11.17 10.97 4.65
C THR A 15 12.62 11.19 4.23
N SER A 16 13.15 10.32 3.38
CA SER A 16 14.48 10.48 2.80
C SER A 16 14.52 11.59 1.74
N GLU A 17 15.71 11.95 1.27
CA GLU A 17 15.90 13.02 0.28
C GLU A 17 15.18 12.78 -1.04
N ASN A 18 15.05 11.51 -1.43
CA ASN A 18 14.30 11.13 -2.62
C ASN A 18 12.79 11.03 -2.36
N GLY A 19 12.30 11.40 -1.17
CA GLY A 19 10.89 11.37 -0.78
C GLY A 19 10.40 10.02 -0.25
N ASP A 20 11.26 9.01 -0.12
CA ASP A 20 10.85 7.67 0.31
C ASP A 20 10.56 7.65 1.81
N MET A 21 9.57 6.85 2.19
CA MET A 21 9.19 6.59 3.57
C MET A 21 9.25 5.08 3.78
N ASN A 22 9.97 4.64 4.81
CA ASN A 22 10.09 3.23 5.19
C ASN A 22 9.80 2.98 6.67
N HIS A 23 9.68 4.04 7.48
CA HIS A 23 9.32 3.98 8.89
C HIS A 23 8.79 5.33 9.39
N CYS A 24 8.16 5.29 10.55
CA CYS A 24 7.92 6.46 11.40
C CYS A 24 8.80 6.40 12.66
N LEU A 25 9.00 7.52 13.34
CA LEU A 25 9.51 7.57 14.70
C LEU A 25 8.33 7.70 15.66
N VAL A 26 8.26 6.81 16.63
CA VAL A 26 7.29 6.88 17.74
C VAL A 26 8.05 7.30 18.98
N MET A 27 7.72 8.47 19.51
CA MET A 27 8.35 9.05 20.69
C MET A 27 7.39 8.98 21.87
N VAL A 28 7.82 8.37 22.97
CA VAL A 28 7.05 8.19 24.20
C VAL A 28 7.90 8.61 25.38
N GLY A 29 7.59 9.76 25.98
CA GLY A 29 8.43 10.35 27.03
C GLY A 29 9.85 10.62 26.54
N GLY A 30 10.84 9.91 27.09
CA GLY A 30 12.26 10.00 26.69
C GLY A 30 12.74 8.90 25.73
N ALA A 31 11.87 7.97 25.34
CA ALA A 31 12.20 6.86 24.46
C ALA A 31 11.73 7.14 23.01
N THR A 32 12.48 6.63 22.04
CA THR A 32 12.17 6.73 20.61
C THR A 32 12.27 5.36 19.97
N PHE A 33 11.27 4.98 19.20
CA PHE A 33 11.16 3.69 18.50
C PHE A 33 11.03 3.91 17.00
N GLU A 34 11.69 3.07 16.21
CA GLU A 34 11.50 3.03 14.76
C GLU A 34 10.31 2.12 14.43
N ALA A 35 9.23 2.73 13.96
CA ALA A 35 8.05 2.04 13.48
C ALA A 35 8.22 1.70 12.00
N HIS A 36 8.96 0.62 11.70
CA HIS A 36 9.16 0.17 10.33
C HIS A 36 7.84 -0.26 9.67
N PHE A 37 7.68 0.03 8.38
CA PHE A 37 6.42 -0.30 7.68
C PHE A 37 6.27 -1.78 7.36
N ASN A 38 7.34 -2.58 7.44
CA ASN A 38 7.33 -4.02 7.21
C ASN A 38 7.03 -4.84 8.48
N GLN A 39 6.60 -4.19 9.56
CA GLN A 39 6.19 -4.86 10.80
C GLN A 39 4.68 -4.73 10.99
N SER A 40 4.07 -5.75 11.58
CA SER A 40 2.63 -5.73 11.89
C SER A 40 2.29 -4.68 12.94
N SER A 41 1.04 -4.22 12.92
CA SER A 41 0.53 -3.29 13.91
C SER A 41 0.64 -3.82 15.35
N THR A 42 0.44 -5.12 15.54
CA THR A 42 0.61 -5.79 16.84
C THR A 42 2.06 -5.76 17.30
N ALA A 43 3.03 -6.07 16.43
CA ALA A 43 4.45 -6.05 16.79
C ALA A 43 4.92 -4.67 17.25
N LEU A 44 4.46 -3.59 16.59
CA LEU A 44 4.75 -2.22 17.01
C LEU A 44 4.14 -1.89 18.38
N ARG A 45 2.89 -2.29 18.62
CA ARG A 45 2.22 -2.06 19.91
C ARG A 45 2.93 -2.77 21.05
N ASP A 46 3.25 -4.04 20.87
CA ASP A 46 3.93 -4.84 21.88
C ASP A 46 5.32 -4.26 22.19
N MET A 47 6.09 -3.87 21.17
CA MET A 47 7.39 -3.22 21.34
C MET A 47 7.31 -1.95 22.21
N VAL A 48 6.33 -1.08 21.97
CA VAL A 48 6.19 0.17 22.74
C VAL A 48 5.67 -0.11 24.15
N LEU A 49 4.68 -1.00 24.28
CA LEU A 49 4.10 -1.37 25.58
C LEU A 49 5.16 -2.00 26.49
N ASP A 50 5.92 -2.97 25.98
CA ASP A 50 6.94 -3.68 26.76
C ASP A 50 8.06 -2.74 27.25
N ALA A 51 8.38 -1.71 26.47
CA ALA A 51 9.47 -0.79 26.78
C ALA A 51 9.05 0.41 27.64
N THR A 52 7.78 0.81 27.61
CA THR A 52 7.32 2.08 28.20
C THR A 52 6.09 1.98 29.11
N ASP A 53 5.44 0.81 29.15
CA ASP A 53 4.14 0.60 29.80
C ASP A 53 3.02 1.50 29.23
N VAL A 54 3.22 2.01 28.01
CA VAL A 54 2.25 2.84 27.27
C VAL A 54 1.73 2.07 26.07
N SER A 55 0.40 1.91 26.00
CA SER A 55 -0.25 1.36 24.81
C SER A 55 -0.49 2.45 23.78
N LEU A 56 -0.07 2.20 22.54
CA LEU A 56 -0.39 3.10 21.42
C LEU A 56 -1.89 3.14 21.15
N SER A 57 -2.43 4.34 20.97
CA SER A 57 -3.81 4.55 20.59
C SER A 57 -4.07 4.13 19.15
N VAL A 58 -5.35 3.94 18.79
CA VAL A 58 -5.74 3.67 17.39
C VAL A 58 -5.29 4.81 16.48
N GLU A 59 -5.40 6.06 16.93
CA GLU A 59 -5.00 7.23 16.15
C GLU A 59 -3.49 7.26 15.90
N GLU A 60 -2.67 6.93 16.89
CA GLU A 60 -1.21 6.82 16.75
C GLU A 60 -0.81 5.73 15.76
N MET A 61 -1.46 4.57 15.82
CA MET A 61 -1.24 3.50 14.86
C MET A 61 -1.67 3.91 13.45
N MET A 62 -2.82 4.57 13.32
CA MET A 62 -3.30 5.08 12.04
C MET A 62 -2.34 6.09 11.42
N MET A 63 -1.56 6.85 12.19
CA MET A 63 -0.52 7.73 11.63
C MET A 63 0.58 6.95 10.93
N VAL A 64 1.02 5.81 11.49
CA VAL A 64 2.01 4.92 10.84
C VAL A 64 1.42 4.29 9.58
N THR A 65 0.20 3.77 9.67
CA THR A 65 -0.50 3.16 8.51
C THR A 65 -0.72 4.17 7.39
N ARG A 66 -1.08 5.42 7.71
CA ARG A 66 -1.22 6.50 6.71
C ARG A 66 0.12 6.81 6.02
N ALA A 67 1.23 6.80 6.75
CA ALA A 67 2.54 7.01 6.16
C ALA A 67 2.93 5.87 5.20
N SER A 68 2.67 4.61 5.57
CA SER A 68 2.85 3.45 4.68
C SER A 68 1.95 3.55 3.44
N ARG A 69 0.68 3.97 3.62
CA ARG A 69 -0.25 4.23 2.50
C ARG A 69 0.28 5.28 1.53
N SER A 70 0.77 6.42 2.04
CA SER A 70 1.35 7.45 1.19
C SER A 70 2.57 6.94 0.41
N GLN A 71 3.36 6.03 0.97
CA GLN A 71 4.44 5.39 0.23
C GLN A 71 3.91 4.49 -0.88
N MET A 72 2.91 3.66 -0.59
CA MET A 72 2.26 2.78 -1.58
C MET A 72 1.65 3.60 -2.73
N GLU A 73 0.90 4.66 -2.41
CA GLU A 73 0.28 5.54 -3.41
C GLU A 73 1.33 6.20 -4.31
N ARG A 74 2.48 6.57 -3.74
CA ARG A 74 3.60 7.13 -4.50
C ARG A 74 4.21 6.12 -5.47
N GLU A 75 4.43 4.89 -5.04
CA GLU A 75 4.93 3.83 -5.92
C GLU A 75 3.88 3.47 -6.98
N ALA A 76 2.60 3.42 -6.60
CA ALA A 76 1.48 3.22 -7.51
C ALA A 76 1.42 4.29 -8.60
N GLU A 77 1.61 5.57 -8.25
CA GLU A 77 1.66 6.64 -9.24
C GLU A 77 2.84 6.46 -10.20
N ARG A 78 4.01 6.03 -9.71
CA ARG A 78 5.15 5.71 -10.59
C ARG A 78 4.78 4.58 -11.56
N LEU A 79 4.19 3.49 -11.06
CA LEU A 79 3.75 2.36 -11.88
C LEU A 79 2.72 2.80 -12.93
N LYS A 80 1.75 3.62 -12.53
CA LYS A 80 0.76 4.21 -13.41
C LYS A 80 1.42 4.95 -14.57
N GLN A 81 2.37 5.84 -14.29
CA GLN A 81 3.09 6.58 -15.32
C GLN A 81 3.86 5.65 -16.27
N ALA A 82 4.46 4.57 -15.75
CA ALA A 82 5.12 3.57 -16.58
C ALA A 82 4.13 2.85 -17.52
N LEU A 83 2.98 2.43 -17.00
CA LEU A 83 1.96 1.70 -17.77
C LEU A 83 1.22 2.59 -18.78
N ILE A 84 1.03 3.89 -18.51
CA ILE A 84 0.49 4.85 -19.48
C ILE A 84 1.36 4.92 -20.75
N GLY A 85 2.68 4.73 -20.60
CA GLY A 85 3.61 4.67 -21.73
C GLY A 85 3.56 3.37 -22.55
N MET A 86 2.76 2.38 -22.13
CA MET A 86 2.69 1.05 -22.76
C MET A 86 1.43 0.89 -23.60
N PRO A 87 1.40 -0.06 -24.56
CA PRO A 87 0.19 -0.35 -25.34
C PRO A 87 -0.98 -0.75 -24.44
N ARG A 88 -2.19 -0.31 -24.80
CA ARG A 88 -3.45 -0.78 -24.18
C ARG A 88 -3.50 -2.31 -24.23
N GLY A 89 -3.96 -2.94 -23.15
CA GLY A 89 -3.88 -4.41 -22.99
C GLY A 89 -2.70 -4.86 -22.13
N THR A 90 -1.73 -3.98 -21.84
CA THR A 90 -0.61 -4.32 -20.96
C THR A 90 -1.04 -4.35 -19.50
N VAL A 91 -0.79 -5.47 -18.84
CA VAL A 91 -1.01 -5.68 -17.41
C VAL A 91 0.34 -5.95 -16.76
N ALA A 92 0.71 -5.18 -15.74
CA ALA A 92 1.85 -5.49 -14.89
C ALA A 92 1.52 -6.66 -13.96
N THR A 93 2.42 -7.64 -13.93
CA THR A 93 2.36 -8.77 -13.02
C THR A 93 3.35 -8.55 -11.88
N LEU A 94 2.84 -8.36 -10.67
CA LEU A 94 3.63 -8.20 -9.46
C LEU A 94 3.69 -9.53 -8.69
N ARG A 95 4.45 -9.55 -7.60
CA ARG A 95 4.51 -10.71 -6.71
C ARG A 95 3.13 -10.98 -6.10
N ASP A 96 2.95 -12.21 -5.62
CA ASP A 96 1.78 -12.65 -4.84
C ASP A 96 0.44 -12.54 -5.59
N GLY A 97 0.48 -12.65 -6.93
CA GLY A 97 -0.74 -12.65 -7.74
C GLY A 97 -1.42 -11.29 -7.82
N LEU A 98 -0.67 -10.20 -7.62
CA LEU A 98 -1.15 -8.85 -7.84
C LEU A 98 -0.97 -8.43 -9.30
N TYR A 99 -2.04 -7.92 -9.90
CA TYR A 99 -2.07 -7.50 -11.29
C TYR A 99 -2.54 -6.05 -11.38
N PHE A 100 -1.89 -5.26 -12.24
CA PHE A 100 -2.19 -3.85 -12.39
C PHE A 100 -2.31 -3.45 -13.86
N TRP A 101 -3.31 -2.63 -14.18
CA TRP A 101 -3.45 -2.05 -15.52
C TRP A 101 -4.07 -0.66 -15.46
N ILE A 102 -3.89 0.10 -16.53
CA ILE A 102 -4.56 1.38 -16.71
C ILE A 102 -5.96 1.11 -17.23
N ASP A 103 -7.02 1.74 -16.73
CA ASP A 103 -8.38 1.65 -17.29
C ASP A 103 -8.56 2.53 -18.55
N GLY A 104 -9.73 2.48 -19.19
CA GLY A 104 -10.05 3.36 -20.32
C GLY A 104 -10.03 4.87 -20.02
N ARG A 105 -9.96 5.27 -18.74
CA ARG A 105 -9.95 6.67 -18.26
C ARG A 105 -8.57 7.12 -17.77
N GLY A 106 -7.57 6.25 -17.81
CA GLY A 106 -6.21 6.57 -17.34
C GLY A 106 -6.01 6.36 -15.83
N ASN A 107 -6.88 5.63 -15.13
CA ASN A 107 -6.70 5.27 -13.72
C ASN A 107 -5.95 3.96 -13.58
N LEU A 108 -5.16 3.82 -12.52
CA LEU A 108 -4.52 2.54 -12.19
C LEU A 108 -5.50 1.66 -11.42
N LEU A 109 -5.84 0.53 -12.02
CA LEU A 109 -6.62 -0.54 -11.42
C LEU A 109 -5.71 -1.65 -10.93
N TRP A 110 -6.22 -2.41 -9.96
CA TRP A 110 -5.57 -3.60 -9.44
C TRP A 110 -6.58 -4.73 -9.24
N VAL A 111 -6.08 -5.96 -9.29
CA VAL A 111 -6.76 -7.15 -8.77
C VAL A 111 -5.72 -8.07 -8.13
N GLU A 112 -6.18 -8.93 -7.24
CA GLU A 112 -5.36 -9.94 -6.58
C GLU A 112 -5.96 -11.33 -6.81
N TRP A 113 -5.11 -12.34 -6.88
CA TRP A 113 -5.46 -13.77 -6.98
C TRP A 113 -6.19 -14.21 -8.26
N VAL A 114 -6.54 -13.28 -9.16
CA VAL A 114 -7.22 -13.58 -10.43
C VAL A 114 -6.38 -13.05 -11.59
N GLU A 115 -5.80 -13.96 -12.38
CA GLU A 115 -4.98 -13.62 -13.54
C GLU A 115 -5.84 -13.05 -14.68
N PRO A 116 -5.59 -11.80 -15.12
CA PRO A 116 -6.36 -11.19 -16.20
C PRO A 116 -6.23 -11.94 -17.53
N GLY A 117 -7.36 -12.14 -18.21
CA GLY A 117 -7.42 -12.83 -19.50
C GLY A 117 -7.56 -14.36 -19.40
N CYS A 118 -7.48 -14.96 -18.21
CA CYS A 118 -7.68 -16.40 -18.01
C CYS A 118 -9.12 -16.76 -17.59
N SER A 119 -9.74 -15.95 -16.74
CA SER A 119 -11.12 -16.13 -16.25
C SER A 119 -12.14 -15.34 -17.06
N ASP A 120 -13.44 -15.53 -16.79
CA ASP A 120 -14.46 -14.61 -17.30
C ASP A 120 -14.21 -13.20 -16.73
N ALA A 121 -14.16 -12.20 -17.61
CA ALA A 121 -13.94 -10.80 -17.25
C ALA A 121 -14.96 -10.30 -16.21
N LYS A 122 -16.19 -10.83 -16.24
CA LYS A 122 -17.27 -10.42 -15.33
C LYS A 122 -17.09 -10.93 -13.89
N GLU A 123 -16.27 -11.95 -13.70
CA GLU A 123 -15.93 -12.47 -12.37
C GLU A 123 -14.81 -11.66 -11.72
N VAL A 124 -14.14 -10.80 -12.49
CA VAL A 124 -13.05 -9.94 -12.01
C VAL A 124 -13.64 -8.65 -11.47
N THR A 125 -13.34 -8.37 -10.20
CA THR A 125 -13.73 -7.13 -9.53
C THR A 125 -12.48 -6.29 -9.29
N PRO A 126 -12.03 -5.51 -10.29
CA PRO A 126 -10.92 -4.60 -10.08
C PRO A 126 -11.26 -3.56 -9.01
N GLY A 127 -10.22 -3.10 -8.30
CA GLY A 127 -10.29 -1.91 -7.46
C GLY A 127 -9.45 -0.78 -8.05
N PHE A 128 -9.76 0.46 -7.70
CA PHE A 128 -8.77 1.54 -7.84
C PHE A 128 -7.64 1.31 -6.83
N ILE A 129 -6.41 1.60 -7.20
CA ILE A 129 -5.26 1.46 -6.30
C ILE A 129 -5.40 2.31 -5.02
N THR A 130 -6.03 3.48 -5.14
CA THR A 130 -6.37 4.36 -4.02
C THR A 130 -7.42 3.75 -3.07
N CYS A 131 -8.13 2.72 -3.53
CA CYS A 131 -9.16 2.01 -2.78
C CYS A 131 -8.66 0.69 -2.20
N ILE A 132 -7.36 0.39 -2.22
CA ILE A 132 -6.79 -0.68 -1.40
C ILE A 132 -7.22 -0.45 0.05
N GLY A 133 -8.09 -1.34 0.55
CA GLY A 133 -8.95 -1.17 1.73
C GLY A 133 -8.25 -1.28 3.08
N GLU A 134 -8.95 -1.81 4.10
CA GLU A 134 -8.55 -1.99 5.50
C GLU A 134 -7.36 -2.96 5.68
N ILE A 135 -6.23 -2.57 5.08
CA ILE A 135 -4.98 -3.31 5.07
C ILE A 135 -4.09 -2.81 6.23
N ASP A 136 -3.39 -3.74 6.90
CA ASP A 136 -2.38 -3.39 7.90
C ASP A 136 -1.17 -2.71 7.24
N THR A 137 -0.41 -1.95 8.02
CA THR A 137 0.79 -1.21 7.62
C THR A 137 1.74 -2.05 6.77
N GLU A 138 1.90 -3.34 7.10
CA GLU A 138 2.78 -4.29 6.42
C GLU A 138 2.30 -4.70 5.03
N GLU A 139 0.99 -4.88 4.80
CA GLU A 139 0.53 -5.25 3.45
C GLU A 139 0.52 -4.03 2.51
N LEU A 140 0.29 -2.82 3.01
CA LEU A 140 0.55 -1.58 2.24
C LEU A 140 2.03 -1.48 1.83
N PHE A 141 2.93 -1.81 2.75
CA PHE A 141 4.36 -1.85 2.47
C PHE A 141 4.71 -2.93 1.44
N ALA A 142 4.13 -4.12 1.56
CA ALA A 142 4.36 -5.23 0.62
C ALA A 142 3.97 -4.85 -0.81
N VAL A 143 2.84 -4.14 -1.00
CA VAL A 143 2.45 -3.60 -2.32
C VAL A 143 3.48 -2.60 -2.83
N ALA A 144 3.91 -1.65 -2.00
CA ALA A 144 4.92 -0.66 -2.38
C ALA A 144 6.25 -1.32 -2.77
N GLU A 145 6.68 -2.34 -2.02
CA GLU A 145 7.89 -3.11 -2.30
C GLU A 145 7.76 -3.92 -3.60
N ALA A 146 6.62 -4.59 -3.81
CA ALA A 146 6.35 -5.33 -5.03
C ALA A 146 6.44 -4.44 -6.28
N ILE A 147 5.94 -3.19 -6.20
CA ILE A 147 6.08 -2.20 -7.28
C ILE A 147 7.56 -1.82 -7.50
N ARG A 148 8.32 -1.57 -6.43
CA ARG A 148 9.75 -1.24 -6.54
C ARG A 148 10.54 -2.39 -7.17
N ILE A 149 10.24 -3.63 -6.81
CA ILE A 149 10.85 -4.83 -7.39
C ILE A 149 10.48 -4.93 -8.87
N TRP A 150 9.23 -4.67 -9.23
CA TRP A 150 8.80 -4.65 -10.62
C TRP A 150 9.62 -3.64 -11.45
N PHE A 151 9.93 -2.46 -10.91
CA PHE A 151 10.80 -1.49 -11.61
C PHE A 151 12.23 -1.99 -11.83
N GLN A 152 12.74 -2.91 -11.01
CA GLN A 152 14.06 -3.51 -11.20
C GLN A 152 14.05 -4.59 -12.28
N SER A 153 12.94 -5.29 -12.45
CA SER A 153 12.76 -6.35 -13.43
C SER A 153 11.30 -6.41 -13.90
N PRO A 154 10.88 -5.54 -14.84
CA PRO A 154 9.49 -5.44 -15.26
C PRO A 154 8.96 -6.75 -15.83
N SER A 155 7.79 -7.16 -15.34
CA SER A 155 7.09 -8.35 -15.81
C SER A 155 5.66 -7.99 -16.20
N THR A 156 5.25 -8.36 -17.42
CA THR A 156 3.95 -8.00 -17.97
C THR A 156 3.33 -9.17 -18.72
N ILE A 157 2.00 -9.14 -18.78
CA ILE A 157 1.21 -9.94 -19.72
C ILE A 157 0.43 -8.99 -20.63
N HIS A 158 -0.03 -9.53 -21.76
CA HIS A 158 -0.88 -8.81 -22.69
C HIS A 158 -2.25 -9.48 -22.74
N VAL A 159 -3.28 -8.67 -22.50
CA VAL A 159 -4.67 -9.11 -22.42
C VAL A 159 -5.48 -8.39 -23.48
N ASP A 160 -6.45 -9.11 -24.05
CA ASP A 160 -7.40 -8.55 -25.00
C ASP A 160 -8.12 -7.32 -24.42
N THR A 161 -8.21 -6.25 -25.21
CA THR A 161 -8.74 -4.98 -24.72
C THR A 161 -10.23 -5.04 -24.44
N THR A 162 -10.99 -5.87 -25.18
CA THR A 162 -12.41 -6.09 -24.91
C THR A 162 -12.60 -6.85 -23.60
N TRP A 163 -11.71 -7.78 -23.26
CA TRP A 163 -11.71 -8.42 -21.94
C TRP A 163 -11.51 -7.39 -20.82
N LEU A 164 -10.53 -6.48 -20.95
CA LEU A 164 -10.28 -5.44 -19.93
C LEU A 164 -11.48 -4.49 -19.78
N GLU A 165 -12.08 -4.06 -20.89
CA GLU A 165 -13.27 -3.20 -20.88
C GLU A 165 -14.45 -3.87 -20.17
N LEU A 166 -14.62 -5.18 -20.33
CA LEU A 166 -15.66 -5.94 -19.62
C LEU A 166 -15.36 -6.05 -18.13
N ALA A 167 -14.12 -6.31 -17.73
CA ALA A 167 -13.73 -6.35 -16.33
C ALA A 167 -13.89 -4.99 -15.63
N GLU A 168 -13.60 -3.90 -16.34
CA GLU A 168 -13.75 -2.51 -15.88
C GLU A 168 -15.22 -2.11 -15.66
N SER A 169 -16.17 -2.80 -16.30
CA SER A 169 -17.59 -2.43 -16.25
C SER A 169 -18.20 -2.53 -14.85
N SER A 170 -17.63 -3.38 -13.96
CA SER A 170 -18.08 -3.54 -12.58
C SER A 170 -17.78 -2.32 -11.69
N LEU A 171 -16.87 -1.42 -12.11
CA LEU A 171 -16.55 -0.17 -11.41
C LEU A 171 -17.59 0.95 -11.60
N HIS A 172 -18.58 0.74 -12.46
CA HIS A 172 -19.55 1.77 -12.87
C HIS A 172 -21.02 1.38 -12.60
N THR A 173 -21.23 0.27 -11.91
CA THR A 173 -22.52 -0.17 -11.34
C THR A 173 -22.67 0.26 -9.90
#